data_AF-C6L1J3-F1
#
_entry.id   AF-C6L1J3-F1
#
_cell.length_a   1.000
_cell.length_b   1.000
_cell.length_c   1.000
_cell.angle_alpha   90.00
_cell.angle_beta   90.00
_cell.angle_gamma   90.00
#
_symmetry.space_group_name_H-M   'P 1'
#
loop_
_entity.id
_entity.type
_entity.pdbx_description
1 polymer ?
#
loop_
_entity_poly.entity_id
_entity_poly.type
_entity_poly.pdbx_seq_one_letter_code
_entity_poly.pdbx_strand_id
1 'polypeptide(L)'
;METVSTARSHGGAQSVCRHLSTATGTEMAFSVFVPDHAPGARLPVVWYLSGLTCTQANVTEKGEFRAACAEHGLIFVAPDTSPRGPEVPDDPEGAYDFGLGAGFYLNATRAPFDTHYRMRDYLEAELPALIEAQFPADMARQVE
;
A
#
# COMPACT_ATOMS: atom_id res chain seq x y z
N MET A 1 1.41 -11.19 7.63
CA MET A 1 0.30 -10.38 7.10
C MET A 1 -0.99 -10.87 7.73
N GLU A 2 -1.86 -9.94 8.09
CA GLU A 2 -3.22 -10.17 8.59
C GLU A 2 -4.21 -9.47 7.67
N THR A 3 -5.33 -10.13 7.35
CA THR A 3 -6.45 -9.49 6.65
C THR A 3 -7.41 -8.88 7.67
N VAL A 4 -7.52 -7.57 7.68
CA VAL A 4 -8.35 -6.79 8.60
C VAL A 4 -9.82 -6.82 8.18
N SER A 5 -10.08 -6.69 6.88
CA SER A 5 -11.43 -6.76 6.32
C SER A 5 -11.41 -7.21 4.86
N THR A 6 -12.54 -7.78 4.41
CA THR A 6 -12.76 -8.12 3.01
C THR A 6 -14.21 -7.80 2.62
N ALA A 7 -14.39 -7.25 1.42
CA ALA A 7 -15.70 -6.99 0.82
C ALA A 7 -15.70 -7.42 -0.65
N ARG A 8 -16.83 -7.96 -1.12
CA ARG A 8 -17.03 -8.28 -2.54
C ARG A 8 -17.51 -7.05 -3.30
N SER A 9 -16.97 -6.79 -4.48
CA SER A 9 -17.33 -5.66 -5.31
C SER A 9 -16.92 -5.90 -6.76
N HIS A 10 -17.80 -5.57 -7.72
CA HIS A 10 -17.55 -5.69 -9.18
C HIS A 10 -16.90 -7.01 -9.62
N GLY A 11 -17.32 -8.15 -9.06
CA GLY A 11 -16.72 -9.45 -9.42
C GLY A 11 -15.28 -9.60 -8.95
N GLY A 12 -14.93 -9.05 -7.79
CA GLY A 12 -13.64 -9.21 -7.13
C GLY A 12 -13.75 -9.06 -5.61
N ALA A 13 -12.61 -9.20 -4.93
CA ALA A 13 -12.48 -9.00 -3.50
C ALA A 13 -11.59 -7.79 -3.20
N GLN A 14 -12.14 -6.83 -2.47
CA GLN A 14 -11.39 -5.73 -1.85
C GLN A 14 -11.03 -6.15 -0.43
N SER A 15 -9.74 -6.16 -0.11
CA SER A 15 -9.25 -6.41 1.24
C SER A 15 -8.46 -5.23 1.78
N VAL A 16 -8.48 -5.07 3.09
CA VAL A 16 -7.53 -4.24 3.84
C VAL A 16 -6.65 -5.19 4.65
N CYS A 17 -5.34 -5.04 4.53
CA CYS A 17 -4.36 -5.91 5.15
C CYS A 17 -3.40 -5.09 6.03
N ARG A 18 -2.82 -5.75 7.04
CA ARG A 18 -1.76 -5.23 7.90
C ARG A 18 -0.59 -6.19 7.96
N HIS A 19 0.61 -5.66 8.13
CA HIS A 19 1.79 -6.47 8.41
C HIS A 19 2.85 -5.65 9.15
N LEU A 20 3.71 -6.33 9.89
CA LEU A 20 4.87 -5.70 10.52
C LEU A 20 5.95 -5.52 9.45
N SER A 21 6.19 -4.26 9.09
CA SER A 21 7.16 -3.87 8.07
C SER A 21 8.57 -3.83 8.66
N THR A 22 9.48 -4.51 7.99
CA THR A 22 10.91 -4.54 8.30
C THR A 22 11.63 -3.29 7.82
N ALA A 23 11.19 -2.65 6.73
CA ALA A 23 11.77 -1.41 6.24
C ALA A 23 11.45 -0.25 7.20
N THR A 24 10.20 -0.13 7.64
CA THR A 24 9.76 0.98 8.49
C THR A 24 9.85 0.67 9.98
N GLY A 25 9.99 -0.60 10.38
CA GLY A 25 9.97 -1.01 11.78
C GLY A 25 8.62 -0.82 12.47
N THR A 26 7.53 -0.66 11.71
CA THR A 26 6.17 -0.38 12.20
C THR A 26 5.15 -1.32 11.59
N GLU A 27 3.97 -1.40 12.18
CA GLU A 27 2.83 -2.00 11.47
C GLU A 27 2.42 -1.09 10.30
N MET A 28 2.29 -1.67 9.11
CA MET A 28 1.88 -0.98 7.89
C MET A 28 0.57 -1.58 7.38
N ALA A 29 -0.32 -0.71 6.92
CA ALA A 29 -1.57 -1.10 6.30
C ALA A 29 -1.54 -0.84 4.78
N PHE A 30 -2.22 -1.69 4.03
CA PHE A 30 -2.46 -1.48 2.60
C PHE A 30 -3.82 -2.05 2.20
N SER A 31 -4.36 -1.53 1.11
CA SER A 31 -5.54 -2.07 0.44
C SER A 31 -5.13 -2.84 -0.80
N VAL A 32 -5.87 -3.90 -1.09
CA VAL A 32 -5.67 -4.72 -2.29
C VAL A 32 -7.02 -5.14 -2.85
N PHE A 33 -7.23 -4.88 -4.14
CA PHE A 33 -8.35 -5.42 -4.89
C PHE A 33 -7.86 -6.49 -5.84
N VAL A 34 -8.45 -7.68 -5.75
CA VAL A 34 -8.18 -8.80 -6.64
C VAL A 34 -9.47 -9.15 -7.39
N PRO A 35 -9.52 -9.00 -8.72
CA PRO A 35 -10.68 -9.40 -9.51
C PRO A 35 -10.78 -10.92 -9.57
N ASP A 36 -11.99 -11.44 -9.79
CA ASP A 36 -12.20 -12.86 -10.06
C ASP A 36 -11.41 -13.25 -11.32
N HIS A 37 -10.76 -14.40 -11.26
CA HIS A 37 -9.85 -14.87 -12.30
C HIS A 37 -9.90 -16.39 -12.37
N ALA A 38 -9.45 -16.93 -13.51
CA ALA A 38 -9.34 -18.37 -13.67
C ALA A 38 -8.33 -18.96 -12.67
N PRO A 39 -8.56 -20.16 -12.13
CA PRO A 39 -7.60 -20.83 -11.25
C PRO A 39 -6.19 -20.89 -11.86
N GLY A 40 -5.19 -20.47 -11.09
CA GLY A 40 -3.78 -20.47 -11.51
C GLY A 40 -3.35 -19.27 -12.38
N ALA A 41 -4.27 -18.39 -12.77
CA ALA A 41 -3.90 -17.16 -13.47
C ALA A 41 -3.14 -16.21 -12.52
N ARG A 42 -2.08 -15.57 -13.05
CA ARG A 42 -1.41 -14.42 -12.40
C ARG A 42 -1.79 -13.13 -13.14
N LEU A 43 -2.10 -12.09 -12.37
CA LEU A 43 -2.66 -10.83 -12.86
C LEU A 43 -1.63 -9.71 -12.73
N PRO A 44 -1.59 -8.76 -13.68
CA PRO A 44 -0.72 -7.59 -13.60
C PRO A 44 -1.14 -6.70 -12.40
N VAL A 45 -0.19 -5.91 -11.90
CA VAL A 45 -0.37 -5.09 -10.69
C VAL A 45 -0.29 -3.61 -11.03
N VAL A 46 -1.26 -2.84 -10.55
CA VAL A 46 -1.25 -1.38 -10.54
C VAL A 46 -1.06 -0.91 -9.10
N TRP A 47 -0.03 -0.08 -8.92
CA TRP A 47 0.28 0.57 -7.65
C TRP A 47 -0.30 1.98 -7.63
N TYR A 48 -1.13 2.28 -6.64
CA TYR A 48 -1.67 3.62 -6.43
C TYR A 48 -1.07 4.25 -5.18
N LEU A 49 -0.26 5.28 -5.39
CA LEU A 49 0.40 6.01 -4.33
C LEU A 49 -0.43 7.25 -3.96
N SER A 50 -1.07 7.22 -2.79
CA SER A 50 -1.98 8.28 -2.33
C SER A 50 -1.25 9.53 -1.85
N GLY A 51 -1.79 10.73 -2.12
CA GLY A 51 -1.17 11.99 -1.72
C GLY A 51 -1.18 12.30 -0.22
N LEU A 52 -0.77 13.52 0.13
CA LEU A 52 -0.67 14.00 1.52
C LEU A 52 -1.94 13.76 2.34
N THR A 53 -1.77 13.48 3.63
CA THR A 53 -2.82 13.21 4.64
C THR A 53 -3.69 11.98 4.38
N CYS A 54 -3.52 11.31 3.24
CA CYS A 54 -4.29 10.12 2.91
C CYS A 54 -3.76 8.90 3.65
N THR A 55 -4.66 7.92 3.81
CA THR A 55 -4.33 6.53 4.12
C THR A 55 -4.73 5.66 2.94
N GLN A 56 -4.53 4.34 3.04
CA GLN A 56 -5.06 3.38 2.07
C GLN A 56 -6.59 3.52 1.85
N ALA A 57 -7.34 4.00 2.85
CA ALA A 57 -8.80 4.06 2.79
C ALA A 57 -9.32 5.08 1.78
N ASN A 58 -8.60 6.20 1.57
CA ASN A 58 -9.08 7.31 0.74
C ASN A 58 -9.38 6.87 -0.70
N VAL A 59 -8.39 6.27 -1.37
CA VAL A 59 -8.60 5.76 -2.74
C VAL A 59 -9.51 4.55 -2.75
N THR A 60 -9.42 3.69 -1.72
CA THR A 60 -10.27 2.50 -1.59
C THR A 60 -11.75 2.87 -1.60
N GLU A 61 -12.14 3.94 -0.92
CA GLU A 61 -13.56 4.33 -0.84
C GLU A 61 -13.99 5.24 -1.98
N LYS A 62 -13.11 6.14 -2.44
CA LYS A 62 -13.49 7.27 -3.32
C LYS A 62 -12.87 7.23 -4.71
N GLY A 63 -11.98 6.27 -4.99
CA GLY A 63 -11.24 6.21 -6.25
C GLY A 63 -11.96 5.52 -7.40
N GLU A 64 -13.13 4.90 -7.15
CA GLU A 64 -13.98 4.23 -8.15
C GLU A 64 -13.25 3.25 -9.12
N PHE A 65 -12.09 2.72 -8.73
CA PHE A 65 -11.22 1.94 -9.62
C PHE A 65 -11.69 0.50 -9.86
N ARG A 66 -12.52 -0.06 -8.97
CA ARG A 66 -12.81 -1.51 -8.93
C ARG A 66 -13.47 -2.04 -10.20
N ALA A 67 -14.40 -1.27 -10.78
CA ALA A 67 -15.07 -1.66 -12.02
C ALA A 67 -14.07 -1.81 -13.17
N ALA A 68 -13.22 -0.80 -13.39
CA ALA A 68 -12.19 -0.83 -14.42
C ALA A 68 -11.14 -1.93 -14.17
N CYS A 69 -10.73 -2.13 -12.91
CA CYS A 69 -9.78 -3.19 -12.56
C CYS A 69 -10.37 -4.58 -12.82
N ALA A 70 -11.66 -4.79 -12.55
CA ALA A 70 -12.33 -6.04 -12.86
C ALA A 70 -12.46 -6.30 -14.36
N GLU A 71 -12.80 -5.26 -15.13
CA GLU A 71 -12.89 -5.34 -16.59
C GLU A 71 -11.55 -5.70 -17.25
N HIS A 72 -10.45 -5.14 -16.74
CA HIS A 72 -9.12 -5.33 -17.30
C HIS A 72 -8.29 -6.43 -16.61
N GLY A 73 -8.83 -7.09 -15.59
CA GLY A 73 -8.11 -8.12 -14.83
C GLY A 73 -6.86 -7.59 -14.10
N LEU A 74 -6.95 -6.39 -13.52
CA LEU A 74 -5.84 -5.73 -12.81
C LEU A 74 -5.97 -5.95 -11.30
N ILE A 75 -4.87 -6.33 -10.65
CA ILE A 75 -4.75 -6.20 -9.20
C ILE A 75 -4.41 -4.75 -8.90
N PHE A 76 -5.14 -4.14 -7.97
CA PHE A 76 -4.91 -2.76 -7.54
C PHE A 76 -4.43 -2.75 -6.10
N VAL A 77 -3.27 -2.16 -5.83
CA VAL A 77 -2.67 -2.07 -4.49
C VAL A 77 -2.50 -0.61 -4.09
N ALA A 78 -3.01 -0.26 -2.90
CA ALA A 78 -2.89 1.07 -2.32
C ALA A 78 -2.25 1.00 -0.93
N PRO A 79 -0.95 1.27 -0.79
CA PRO A 79 -0.28 1.37 0.50
C PRO A 79 -0.66 2.64 1.28
N ASP A 80 -0.36 2.65 2.58
CA ASP A 80 -0.31 3.89 3.36
C ASP A 80 0.84 4.80 2.88
N THR A 81 0.81 6.06 3.30
CA THR A 81 1.65 7.16 2.79
C THR A 81 2.87 7.47 3.66
N SER A 82 2.91 6.93 4.86
CA SER A 82 4.01 7.03 5.83
C SER A 82 3.96 5.86 6.81
N PRO A 83 5.04 5.59 7.59
CA PRO A 83 4.92 4.83 8.84
C PRO A 83 3.89 5.46 9.78
N ARG A 84 3.34 4.64 10.69
CA ARG A 84 2.37 5.03 11.72
C ARG A 84 2.75 4.37 13.06
N GLY A 85 2.48 5.05 14.17
CA GLY A 85 2.72 4.52 15.52
C GLY A 85 3.10 5.62 16.51
N PRO A 86 2.90 5.41 17.82
CA PRO A 86 3.23 6.41 18.85
C PRO A 86 4.74 6.72 18.93
N GLU A 87 5.59 5.81 18.49
CA GLU A 87 7.05 5.96 18.42
C GLU A 87 7.55 6.63 17.13
N VAL A 88 6.68 6.81 16.14
CA VAL A 88 7.06 7.38 14.84
C VAL A 88 7.12 8.91 14.96
N PRO A 89 8.27 9.55 14.64
CA PRO A 89 8.38 11.00 14.65
C PRO A 89 7.39 11.64 13.70
N ASP A 90 6.78 12.75 14.12
CA ASP A 90 5.92 13.60 13.31
C ASP A 90 6.51 15.02 13.22
N ASP A 91 5.89 15.89 12.43
CA ASP A 91 6.29 17.30 12.38
C ASP A 91 6.11 17.99 13.75
N PRO A 92 7.18 18.55 14.35
CA PRO A 92 7.07 19.31 15.60
C PRO A 92 6.14 20.53 15.52
N GLU A 93 5.96 21.10 14.32
CA GLU A 93 5.05 22.23 14.10
C GLU A 93 3.61 21.78 13.79
N GLY A 94 3.38 20.48 13.64
CA GLY A 94 2.07 19.89 13.32
C GLY A 94 1.56 20.25 11.93
N ALA A 95 2.44 20.58 10.98
CA ALA A 95 2.07 20.80 9.59
C ALA A 95 1.66 19.48 8.92
N TYR A 96 0.75 19.59 7.95
CA TYR A 96 0.16 18.43 7.27
C TYR A 96 1.05 17.88 6.14
N ASP A 97 2.08 18.62 5.76
CA ASP A 97 2.96 18.37 4.61
C ASP A 97 4.32 17.81 5.02
N PHE A 98 4.49 17.41 6.29
CA PHE A 98 5.69 16.73 6.78
C PHE A 98 5.33 15.70 7.86
N GLY A 99 6.09 14.61 7.94
CA GLY A 99 5.85 13.56 8.93
C GLY A 99 4.70 12.62 8.56
N LEU A 100 3.77 12.38 9.51
CA LEU A 100 2.72 11.38 9.39
C LEU A 100 1.73 11.75 8.28
N GLY A 101 1.55 10.85 7.31
CA GLY A 101 0.75 11.11 6.11
C GLY A 101 1.49 11.86 5.01
N ALA A 102 2.79 12.11 5.20
CA ALA A 102 3.64 12.88 4.31
C ALA A 102 5.05 12.27 4.22
N GLY A 103 5.13 10.97 3.90
CA GLY A 103 6.41 10.25 3.83
C GLY A 103 7.23 10.49 2.54
N PHE A 104 6.66 11.19 1.54
CA PHE A 104 7.28 11.53 0.24
C PHE A 104 7.93 10.38 -0.54
N TYR A 105 7.64 9.12 -0.18
CA TYR A 105 8.18 7.93 -0.84
C TYR A 105 9.72 7.91 -0.93
N LEU A 106 10.37 8.40 0.12
CA LEU A 106 11.83 8.45 0.21
C LEU A 106 12.35 7.57 1.36
N ASN A 107 13.66 7.37 1.37
CA ASN A 107 14.37 6.88 2.54
C ASN A 107 15.01 8.08 3.24
N ALA A 108 14.51 8.42 4.42
CA ALA A 108 15.07 9.49 5.23
C ALA A 108 16.48 9.13 5.69
N THR A 109 17.34 10.15 5.76
CA THR A 109 18.74 10.02 6.20
C THR A 109 19.06 10.91 7.40
N ARG A 110 18.06 11.60 7.96
CA ARG A 110 18.21 12.54 9.07
C ARG A 110 17.39 12.05 10.25
N ALA A 111 18.04 11.93 11.40
CA ALA A 111 17.37 11.71 12.66
C ALA A 111 16.37 12.85 12.97
N PRO A 112 15.22 12.54 13.60
CA PRO A 112 14.81 11.19 14.02
C PRO A 112 14.12 10.35 12.91
N PHE A 113 13.91 10.90 11.71
CA PHE A 113 13.11 10.29 10.65
C PHE A 113 13.77 9.09 9.97
N ASP A 114 15.10 9.03 9.96
CA ASP A 114 15.89 7.95 9.35
C ASP A 114 15.60 6.53 9.88
N THR A 115 14.97 6.43 11.05
CA THR A 115 14.60 5.16 11.68
C THR A 115 13.37 4.51 11.03
N HIS A 116 12.33 5.29 10.73
CA HIS A 116 11.03 4.74 10.28
C HIS A 116 10.64 5.14 8.85
N TYR A 117 11.11 6.29 8.36
CA TYR A 117 10.72 6.84 7.07
C TYR A 117 11.55 6.22 5.93
N ARG A 118 11.41 4.90 5.77
CA ARG A 118 12.03 4.07 4.73
C ARG A 118 11.00 3.70 3.65
N MET A 119 10.22 4.68 3.22
CA MET A 119 9.06 4.45 2.35
C MET A 119 9.46 4.00 0.95
N ARG A 120 10.65 4.39 0.47
CA ARG A 120 11.16 3.89 -0.81
C ARG A 120 11.45 2.39 -0.75
N ASP A 121 12.20 1.94 0.27
CA ASP A 121 12.48 0.50 0.45
C ASP A 121 11.19 -0.30 0.66
N TYR A 122 10.26 0.27 1.42
CA TYR A 122 8.95 -0.33 1.64
C TYR A 122 8.20 -0.56 0.32
N LEU A 123 8.18 0.43 -0.57
CA LEU A 123 7.41 0.39 -1.81
C LEU A 123 8.11 -0.36 -2.96
N GLU A 124 9.43 -0.27 -3.06
CA GLU A 124 10.19 -0.85 -4.19
C GLU A 124 10.63 -2.29 -3.91
N ALA A 125 10.75 -2.70 -2.65
CA ALA A 125 11.28 -4.03 -2.30
C ALA A 125 10.33 -4.83 -1.41
N GLU A 126 9.98 -4.31 -0.22
CA GLU A 126 9.28 -5.12 0.79
C GLU A 126 7.82 -5.44 0.40
N LEU A 127 7.03 -4.42 0.06
CA LEU A 127 5.63 -4.61 -0.27
C LEU A 127 5.44 -5.40 -1.58
N PRO A 128 6.21 -5.18 -2.67
CA PRO A 128 6.15 -6.03 -3.85
C PRO A 128 6.43 -7.50 -3.55
N ALA A 129 7.44 -7.80 -2.73
CA ALA A 129 7.73 -9.18 -2.32
C ALA A 129 6.58 -9.80 -1.51
N LEU A 130 5.95 -9.02 -0.63
CA LEU A 130 4.76 -9.46 0.10
C LEU A 130 3.58 -9.72 -0.84
N ILE A 131 3.35 -8.84 -1.82
CA ILE A 131 2.25 -8.99 -2.79
C ILE A 131 2.44 -10.24 -3.64
N GLU A 132 3.66 -10.51 -4.10
CA GLU A 132 3.97 -11.74 -4.84
C GLU A 132 3.71 -13.00 -4.03
N ALA A 133 4.09 -12.99 -2.74
CA ALA A 133 3.96 -14.15 -1.88
C ALA A 133 2.51 -14.47 -1.49
N GLN A 134 1.62 -13.48 -1.47
CA GLN A 134 0.28 -13.59 -0.88
C GLN A 134 -0.87 -13.51 -1.88
N PHE A 135 -0.62 -12.98 -3.09
CA PHE A 135 -1.66 -12.74 -4.09
C PHE A 135 -1.26 -13.35 -5.44
N PRO A 136 -2.22 -13.61 -6.35
CA PRO A 136 -1.94 -14.10 -7.70
C PRO A 136 -1.39 -12.97 -8.59
N ALA A 137 -0.37 -12.27 -8.12
CA ALA A 137 0.24 -11.13 -8.78
C ALA A 137 1.35 -11.58 -9.73
N ASP A 138 1.40 -11.00 -10.92
CA ASP A 138 2.46 -11.15 -11.89
C ASP A 138 3.42 -9.95 -11.80
N MET A 139 4.49 -10.11 -11.03
CA MET A 139 5.45 -9.05 -10.75
C MET A 139 6.33 -8.67 -11.96
N ALA A 140 6.27 -9.43 -13.06
CA ALA A 140 6.90 -9.04 -14.32
C ALA A 140 6.07 -8.00 -15.11
N ARG A 141 4.82 -7.74 -14.68
CA ARG A 141 3.89 -6.78 -15.30
C ARG A 141 3.44 -5.71 -14.30
N GLN A 142 4.41 -5.09 -13.66
CA GLN A 142 4.26 -3.86 -12.87
C GLN A 142 5.12 -2.74 -13.50
N VAL A 143 4.88 -1.49 -13.10
CA VAL A 143 5.66 -0.33 -13.57
C VAL A 143 7.06 -0.35 -12.94
N GLU A 144 8.09 -0.12 -13.75
CA GLU A 144 9.52 -0.03 -13.35
C GLU A 144 9.88 1.35 -12.77
#